data_AF-A0A7Z0WCX4-F1
#
_entry.id   AF-A0A7Z0WCX4-F1
#
_cell.length_a   1.000
_cell.length_b   1.000
_cell.length_c   1.000
_cell.angle_alpha   90.00
_cell.angle_beta   90.00
_cell.angle_gamma   90.00
#
_symmetry.space_group_name_H-M   'P 1'
#
loop_
_entity.id
_entity.type
_entity.pdbx_description
1 polymer ?
#
loop_
_entity_poly.entity_id
_entity_poly.type
_entity_poly.pdbx_seq_one_letter_code
_entity_poly.pdbx_strand_id
1 'polypeptide(L)'
;MLSSSLPDDTWIWQTRPNPYVAVRREGINLHFFGMDDYDPAQSYSTCVIVVVDTGGLFEAFAAGMRSVRGKLLISGIPRMTRPRLRNDRYTGFTVVDPGGNWIRITRATAEPEARTTLAAALENAARQADSHGDERQGLKILEGALTRASGDEPEYQAVREYRDELVERITGTESRP
;
A
#
# COMPACT_ATOMS: atom_id res chain seq x y z
N MET A 1 -19.24 5.20 28.32
CA MET A 1 -19.93 5.37 27.02
C MET A 1 -19.52 6.72 26.45
N LEU A 2 -18.45 6.75 25.64
CA LEU A 2 -18.10 7.95 24.87
C LEU A 2 -18.85 7.86 23.53
N SER A 3 -20.10 8.32 23.53
CA SER A 3 -20.87 8.55 22.31
C SER A 3 -20.91 10.04 22.04
N SER A 4 -19.91 10.53 21.31
CA SER A 4 -19.98 11.79 20.60
C SER A 4 -19.39 11.53 19.23
N SER A 5 -20.21 11.56 18.18
CA SER A 5 -19.74 11.47 16.80
C SER A 5 -18.68 12.54 16.57
N LEU A 6 -17.46 12.12 16.25
CA LEU A 6 -16.36 13.04 16.00
C LEU A 6 -16.62 13.82 14.70
N PRO A 7 -16.24 15.11 14.61
CA PRO A 7 -16.23 15.84 13.35
C PRO A 7 -15.48 15.09 12.24
N ASP A 8 -15.80 15.37 10.98
CA ASP A 8 -14.99 14.88 9.86
C ASP A 8 -13.54 15.37 10.04
N ASP A 9 -12.58 14.45 9.89
CA ASP A 9 -11.15 14.66 10.13
C ASP A 9 -10.75 14.98 11.59
N THR A 10 -11.13 14.09 12.52
CA THR A 10 -10.75 14.19 13.94
C THR A 10 -9.77 13.10 14.36
N TRP A 11 -8.85 13.47 15.25
CA TRP A 11 -7.95 12.58 15.99
C TRP A 11 -8.21 12.64 17.50
N ILE A 12 -8.31 11.47 18.14
CA ILE A 12 -8.26 11.33 19.61
C ILE A 12 -6.96 10.60 19.92
N TRP A 13 -6.20 11.06 20.92
CA TRP A 13 -5.01 10.35 21.36
C TRP A 13 -4.86 10.39 22.89
N GLN A 14 -4.24 9.36 23.43
CA GLN A 14 -3.89 9.21 24.84
C GLN A 14 -2.54 8.50 24.91
N THR A 15 -1.63 8.96 25.78
CA THR A 15 -0.32 8.32 25.98
C THR A 15 -0.25 7.48 27.25
N ARG A 16 -1.03 7.83 28.28
CA ARG A 16 -1.14 7.08 29.53
C ARG A 16 -2.55 7.14 30.11
N PRO A 17 -2.97 6.14 30.91
CA PRO A 17 -2.25 4.88 31.18
C PRO A 17 -2.27 3.91 30.00
N ASN A 18 -3.23 4.03 29.08
CA ASN A 18 -3.37 3.17 27.92
C ASN A 18 -3.03 3.97 26.66
N PRO A 19 -1.84 3.78 26.05
CA PRO A 19 -1.50 4.45 24.81
C PRO A 19 -2.50 4.08 23.72
N TYR A 20 -3.06 5.09 23.06
CA TYR A 20 -4.16 4.91 22.11
C TYR A 20 -4.26 6.10 21.17
N VAL A 21 -4.60 5.83 19.91
CA VAL A 21 -4.97 6.86 18.95
C VAL A 21 -6.13 6.38 18.08
N ALA A 22 -7.10 7.24 17.84
CA ALA A 22 -8.13 7.03 16.83
C ALA A 22 -8.05 8.16 15.81
N VAL A 23 -8.10 7.80 14.53
CA VAL A 23 -8.14 8.74 13.41
C VAL A 23 -9.38 8.48 12.59
N ARG A 24 -10.13 9.54 12.30
CA ARG A 24 -11.28 9.51 11.42
C ARG A 24 -10.98 10.32 10.17
N ARG A 25 -11.34 9.77 9.02
CA ARG A 25 -11.43 10.50 7.75
C ARG A 25 -12.72 10.07 7.05
N GLU A 26 -13.63 11.01 6.83
CA GLU A 26 -14.96 10.72 6.28
C GLU A 26 -15.64 9.54 7.02
N GLY A 27 -15.94 8.45 6.31
CA GLY A 27 -16.50 7.20 6.86
C GLY A 27 -15.48 6.19 7.39
N ILE A 28 -14.17 6.46 7.27
CA ILE A 28 -13.10 5.59 7.74
C ILE A 28 -12.76 5.99 9.18
N ASN A 29 -12.76 5.03 10.09
CA ASN A 29 -12.35 5.23 11.47
C ASN A 29 -11.39 4.11 11.91
N LEU A 30 -10.13 4.48 12.13
CA LEU A 30 -9.07 3.55 12.52
C LEU A 30 -8.64 3.81 13.96
N HIS A 31 -8.56 2.74 14.73
CA HIS A 31 -8.26 2.77 16.15
C HIS A 31 -7.01 1.92 16.40
N PHE A 32 -6.04 2.50 17.09
CA PHE A 32 -4.76 1.89 17.38
C PHE A 32 -4.49 1.96 18.88
N PHE A 33 -3.86 0.94 19.42
CA PHE A 33 -3.34 0.91 20.78
C PHE A 33 -1.80 0.85 20.71
N GLY A 34 -1.13 1.37 21.73
CA GLY A 34 0.32 1.19 21.87
C GLY A 34 0.64 -0.03 22.70
N MET A 35 1.75 -0.68 22.35
CA MET A 35 2.32 -1.82 23.05
C MET A 35 3.80 -1.52 23.28
N ASP A 36 4.24 -1.58 24.53
CA ASP A 36 5.64 -1.39 24.89
C ASP A 36 6.49 -2.51 24.27
N ASP A 37 7.72 -2.16 23.85
CA ASP A 37 8.69 -3.08 23.24
C ASP A 37 8.22 -3.83 21.98
N TYR A 38 7.16 -3.35 21.33
CA TYR A 38 6.67 -3.92 20.08
C TYR A 38 7.61 -3.62 18.91
N ASP A 39 8.03 -4.66 18.17
CA ASP A 39 8.78 -4.51 16.92
C ASP A 39 7.82 -4.43 15.72
N PRO A 40 7.69 -3.26 15.05
CA PRO A 40 6.87 -3.11 13.86
C PRO A 40 7.22 -4.07 12.73
N ALA A 41 8.48 -4.53 12.65
CA ALA A 41 8.91 -5.46 11.61
C ALA A 41 8.33 -6.88 11.79
N GLN A 42 7.83 -7.20 12.99
CA GLN A 42 7.17 -8.47 13.30
C GLN A 42 5.64 -8.35 13.30
N SER A 43 5.09 -7.25 12.77
CA SER A 43 3.65 -7.05 12.73
C SER A 43 2.93 -8.10 11.87
N TYR A 44 1.90 -8.71 12.45
CA TYR A 44 0.97 -9.62 11.79
C TYR A 44 -0.41 -8.97 11.55
N SER A 45 -0.57 -7.71 11.93
CA SER A 45 -1.84 -7.00 11.92
C SER A 45 -2.19 -6.51 10.52
N THR A 46 -3.45 -6.69 10.12
CA THR A 46 -3.96 -6.17 8.84
C THR A 46 -5.36 -5.59 9.00
N CYS A 47 -5.69 -4.60 8.16
CA CYS A 47 -6.98 -3.97 8.06
C CYS A 47 -7.36 -3.88 6.57
N VAL A 48 -8.63 -4.09 6.23
CA VAL A 48 -9.14 -3.89 4.88
C VAL A 48 -10.10 -2.71 4.90
N ILE A 49 -9.87 -1.75 4.01
CA ILE A 49 -10.73 -0.60 3.79
C ILE A 49 -11.27 -0.68 2.37
N VAL A 50 -12.60 -0.71 2.24
CA VAL A 50 -13.28 -0.73 0.96
C VAL A 50 -13.79 0.68 0.66
N VAL A 51 -13.33 1.26 -0.45
CA VAL A 51 -13.70 2.60 -0.88
C VAL A 51 -14.28 2.60 -2.29
N VAL A 52 -14.99 3.67 -2.63
CA VAL A 52 -15.52 3.87 -3.99
C VAL A 52 -14.39 4.33 -4.93
N ASP A 53 -13.54 5.24 -4.48
CA ASP A 53 -12.43 5.81 -5.25
C ASP A 53 -11.07 5.55 -4.57
N THR A 54 -10.39 4.49 -5.04
CA THR A 54 -9.06 4.14 -4.58
C THR A 54 -8.00 5.16 -5.05
N GLY A 55 -8.19 5.75 -6.23
CA GLY A 55 -7.25 6.72 -6.81
C GLY A 55 -7.25 8.04 -6.04
N GLY A 56 -8.44 8.59 -5.77
CA GLY A 56 -8.59 9.81 -4.96
C GLY A 56 -8.02 9.66 -3.54
N LEU A 57 -8.25 8.51 -2.90
CA LEU A 57 -7.67 8.25 -1.58
C LEU A 57 -6.14 8.11 -1.62
N PHE A 58 -5.60 7.43 -2.64
CA PHE A 58 -4.15 7.33 -2.84
C PHE A 58 -3.50 8.70 -3.01
N GLU A 59 -4.03 9.55 -3.90
CA GLU A 59 -3.45 10.87 -4.16
C GLU A 59 -3.49 11.75 -2.93
N ALA A 60 -4.57 11.69 -2.14
CA ALA A 60 -4.64 12.41 -0.88
C ALA A 60 -3.58 11.94 0.12
N PHE A 61 -3.35 10.63 0.24
CA PHE A 61 -2.28 10.09 1.10
C PHE A 61 -0.90 10.46 0.59
N ALA A 62 -0.67 10.38 -0.73
CA ALA A 62 0.59 10.72 -1.36
C ALA A 62 0.92 12.21 -1.18
N ALA A 63 -0.07 13.09 -1.32
CA ALA A 63 0.08 14.52 -1.05
C ALA A 63 0.45 14.79 0.41
N GLY A 64 -0.21 14.13 1.37
CA GLY A 64 0.12 14.23 2.80
C GLY A 64 1.54 13.70 3.13
N MET A 65 1.94 12.57 2.53
CA MET A 65 3.31 12.08 2.69
C MET A 65 4.33 13.06 2.12
N ARG A 66 4.09 13.61 0.93
CA ARG A 66 4.98 14.60 0.32
C ARG A 66 5.07 15.89 1.15
N SER A 67 3.97 16.37 1.73
CA SER A 67 3.98 17.59 2.54
C SER A 67 4.75 17.42 3.86
N VAL A 68 4.66 16.23 4.49
CA VAL A 68 5.29 15.97 5.80
C VAL A 68 6.70 15.37 5.67
N ARG A 69 6.95 14.54 4.65
CA ARG A 69 8.19 13.77 4.48
C ARG A 69 9.00 14.19 3.24
N GLY A 70 8.50 15.12 2.44
CA GLY A 70 9.14 15.57 1.19
C GLY A 70 9.08 14.55 0.05
N LYS A 71 8.55 13.34 0.27
CA LYS A 71 8.48 12.26 -0.72
C LYS A 71 7.38 11.26 -0.42
N LEU A 72 7.06 10.44 -1.40
CA LEU A 72 6.29 9.22 -1.19
C LEU A 72 7.21 8.16 -0.55
N LEU A 73 6.79 7.56 0.56
CA LEU A 73 7.53 6.49 1.22
C LEU A 73 7.18 5.17 0.55
N ILE A 74 8.10 4.58 -0.22
CA ILE A 74 7.82 3.33 -0.94
C ILE A 74 8.54 2.11 -0.36
N SER A 75 9.50 2.30 0.54
CA SER A 75 10.28 1.24 1.20
C SER A 75 10.32 1.45 2.73
N GLY A 76 10.64 0.39 3.47
CA GLY A 76 10.72 0.41 4.93
C GLY A 76 9.36 0.41 5.64
N ILE A 77 9.37 0.83 6.91
CA ILE A 77 8.18 1.03 7.76
C ILE A 77 8.26 2.47 8.29
N PRO A 78 7.28 3.35 8.00
CA PRO A 78 6.09 3.14 7.15
C PRO A 78 6.39 3.22 5.64
N ARG A 79 5.50 2.65 4.82
CA ARG A 79 5.53 2.76 3.34
C ARG A 79 4.13 2.68 2.72
N MET A 80 4.00 3.05 1.45
CA MET A 80 2.78 2.94 0.66
C MET A 80 3.09 2.40 -0.74
N THR A 81 2.38 1.36 -1.15
CA THR A 81 2.50 0.81 -2.52
C THR A 81 1.83 1.74 -3.52
N ARG A 82 2.36 1.81 -4.74
CA ARG A 82 1.67 2.54 -5.81
C ARG A 82 0.43 1.76 -6.25
N PRO A 83 -0.70 2.41 -6.57
CA PRO A 83 -1.86 1.73 -7.08
C PRO A 83 -1.55 1.18 -8.46
N ARG A 84 -1.99 -0.04 -8.75
CA ARG A 84 -1.75 -0.65 -10.06
C ARG A 84 -2.87 -0.28 -11.01
N LEU A 85 -2.52 0.19 -12.21
CA LEU A 85 -3.47 0.46 -13.27
C LEU A 85 -3.79 -0.85 -14.00
N ARG A 86 -5.07 -1.11 -14.22
CA ARG A 86 -5.57 -2.28 -14.92
C ARG A 86 -6.77 -1.86 -15.77
N ASN A 87 -6.64 -1.96 -17.10
CA ASN A 87 -7.68 -1.52 -18.05
C ASN A 87 -8.23 -0.12 -17.71
N ASP A 88 -7.34 0.86 -17.54
CA ASP A 88 -7.65 2.25 -17.16
C ASP A 88 -8.26 2.46 -15.76
N ARG A 89 -8.12 1.50 -14.85
CA ARG A 89 -8.65 1.58 -13.47
C ARG A 89 -7.63 1.15 -12.42
N TYR A 90 -7.60 1.84 -11.29
CA TYR A 90 -6.78 1.44 -10.15
C TYR A 90 -7.40 0.26 -9.40
N THR A 91 -6.60 -0.77 -9.16
CA THR A 91 -7.04 -2.01 -8.49
C THR A 91 -7.10 -1.87 -6.97
N GLY A 92 -6.24 -1.03 -6.39
CA GLY A 92 -6.12 -0.78 -4.95
C GLY A 92 -4.68 -0.43 -4.59
N PHE A 93 -4.41 -0.18 -3.32
CA PHE A 93 -3.06 0.05 -2.79
C PHE A 93 -2.98 -0.34 -1.32
N THR A 94 -1.77 -0.52 -0.81
CA THR A 94 -1.51 -0.88 0.60
C THR A 94 -0.67 0.19 1.27
N VAL A 95 -1.03 0.52 2.51
CA VAL A 95 -0.21 1.32 3.42
C VAL A 95 0.30 0.40 4.51
N VAL A 96 1.61 0.40 4.72
CA VAL A 96 2.23 -0.12 5.93
C VAL A 96 2.45 1.06 6.86
N ASP A 97 1.72 1.09 7.97
CA ASP A 97 1.78 2.20 8.91
C ASP A 97 3.06 2.15 9.80
N PRO A 98 3.31 3.13 10.68
CA PRO A 98 4.50 3.12 11.54
C PRO A 98 4.58 1.93 12.51
N GLY A 99 3.45 1.29 12.83
CA GLY A 99 3.38 0.06 13.61
C GLY A 99 3.55 -1.20 12.76
N GLY A 100 3.86 -1.07 11.47
CA GLY A 100 4.00 -2.21 10.57
C GLY A 100 2.66 -2.84 10.15
N ASN A 101 1.52 -2.24 10.52
CA ASN A 101 0.21 -2.78 10.18
C ASN A 101 -0.05 -2.63 8.68
N TRP A 102 -0.59 -3.68 8.06
CA TRP A 102 -0.94 -3.68 6.64
C TRP A 102 -2.38 -3.22 6.44
N ILE A 103 -2.56 -1.97 6.04
CA ILE A 103 -3.85 -1.38 5.71
C ILE A 103 -4.05 -1.49 4.20
N ARG A 104 -4.99 -2.34 3.78
CA ARG A 104 -5.27 -2.69 2.38
C ARG A 104 -6.48 -1.91 1.90
N ILE A 105 -6.27 -1.00 0.95
CA ILE A 105 -7.32 -0.18 0.35
C ILE A 105 -7.73 -0.83 -0.96
N THR A 106 -9.00 -1.23 -1.05
CA THR A 106 -9.58 -1.87 -2.23
C THR A 106 -10.93 -1.25 -2.57
N ARG A 107 -11.49 -1.66 -3.71
CA ARG A 107 -12.86 -1.33 -4.12
C ARG A 107 -13.74 -2.57 -4.04
N ALA A 108 -15.04 -2.38 -3.86
CA ALA A 108 -15.99 -3.49 -3.74
C ALA A 108 -16.20 -4.27 -5.06
N THR A 109 -15.84 -3.68 -6.20
CA THR A 109 -16.10 -4.26 -7.53
C THR A 109 -14.95 -5.15 -7.98
N ALA A 110 -15.29 -6.29 -8.59
CA ALA A 110 -14.33 -7.22 -9.16
C ALA A 110 -13.36 -6.49 -10.11
N GLU A 111 -12.09 -6.82 -10.01
CA GLU A 111 -11.09 -6.33 -10.96
C GLU A 111 -11.37 -6.90 -12.35
N PRO A 112 -11.23 -6.11 -13.42
CA PRO A 112 -11.41 -6.63 -14.76
C PRO A 112 -10.34 -7.68 -15.08
N GLU A 113 -10.64 -8.73 -15.83
CA GLU A 113 -9.63 -9.76 -16.11
C GLU A 113 -8.42 -9.20 -16.89
N ALA A 114 -7.24 -9.75 -16.62
CA ALA A 114 -6.02 -9.44 -17.37
C ALA A 114 -6.13 -10.05 -18.77
N ARG A 115 -5.96 -9.22 -19.81
CA ARG A 115 -6.16 -9.63 -21.21
C ARG A 115 -4.85 -9.83 -21.98
N THR A 116 -3.73 -9.39 -21.43
CA THR A 116 -2.39 -9.48 -22.04
C THR A 116 -1.45 -10.25 -21.12
N THR A 117 -0.36 -10.79 -21.67
CA THR A 117 0.65 -11.50 -20.88
C THR A 117 1.34 -10.57 -19.87
N LEU A 118 1.60 -9.31 -20.25
CA LEU A 118 2.15 -8.32 -19.33
C LEU A 118 1.16 -7.92 -18.22
N ALA A 119 -0.13 -7.75 -18.54
CA ALA A 119 -1.15 -7.53 -17.51
C ALA A 119 -1.22 -8.71 -16.52
N ALA A 120 -1.14 -9.95 -17.01
CA ALA A 120 -1.13 -11.14 -16.17
C ALA A 120 0.15 -11.23 -15.31
N ALA A 121 1.29 -10.78 -15.83
CA ALA A 121 2.54 -10.71 -15.08
C ALA A 121 2.47 -9.65 -13.96
N LEU A 122 1.91 -8.46 -14.26
CA LEU A 122 1.65 -7.42 -13.27
C LEU A 122 0.78 -7.93 -12.13
N GLU A 123 -0.33 -8.60 -12.46
CA GLU A 123 -1.25 -9.17 -11.47
C GLU A 123 -0.57 -10.21 -10.58
N ASN A 124 0.17 -11.14 -11.19
CA ASN A 124 0.88 -12.17 -10.44
C ASN A 124 1.97 -11.57 -9.55
N ALA A 125 2.70 -10.56 -10.03
CA ALA A 125 3.70 -9.87 -9.23
C ALA A 125 3.08 -9.06 -8.08
N ALA A 126 1.96 -8.37 -8.32
CA ALA A 126 1.21 -7.64 -7.29
C ALA A 126 0.69 -8.59 -6.22
N ARG A 127 0.13 -9.73 -6.62
CA ARG A 127 -0.29 -10.77 -5.68
C ARG A 127 0.87 -11.23 -4.81
N GLN A 128 2.06 -11.46 -5.36
CA GLN A 128 3.20 -11.90 -4.55
C GLN A 128 3.72 -10.78 -3.62
N ALA A 129 4.08 -9.62 -4.16
CA ALA A 129 4.76 -8.59 -3.38
C ALA A 129 3.82 -7.68 -2.55
N ASP A 130 2.64 -7.34 -3.08
CA ASP A 130 1.71 -6.42 -2.41
C ASP A 130 0.67 -7.16 -1.56
N SER A 131 0.42 -8.45 -1.81
CA SER A 131 -0.48 -9.26 -0.97
C SER A 131 0.23 -10.25 -0.04
N HIS A 132 1.27 -10.94 -0.49
CA HIS A 132 2.00 -11.90 0.35
C HIS A 132 3.30 -11.31 0.94
N GLY A 133 3.72 -10.12 0.51
CA GLY A 133 4.99 -9.51 0.92
C GLY A 133 6.22 -10.15 0.28
N ASP A 134 6.05 -11.03 -0.70
CA ASP A 134 7.16 -11.66 -1.42
C ASP A 134 7.63 -10.77 -2.58
N GLU A 135 8.38 -9.73 -2.21
CA GLU A 135 8.93 -8.73 -3.13
C GLU A 135 9.88 -9.34 -4.16
N ARG A 136 10.69 -10.32 -3.75
CA ARG A 136 11.68 -10.98 -4.63
C ARG A 136 11.00 -11.85 -5.67
N GLN A 137 9.97 -12.60 -5.29
CA GLN A 137 9.20 -13.37 -6.26
C GLN A 137 8.41 -12.46 -7.21
N GLY A 138 7.86 -11.35 -6.72
CA GLY A 138 7.24 -10.33 -7.55
C GLY A 138 8.21 -9.78 -8.60
N LEU A 139 9.42 -9.41 -8.18
CA LEU A 139 10.48 -8.89 -9.06
C LEU A 139 10.83 -9.89 -10.17
N LYS A 140 11.06 -11.16 -9.79
CA LYS A 140 11.38 -12.24 -10.74
C LYS A 140 10.31 -12.43 -11.82
N ILE A 141 9.02 -12.30 -11.46
CA ILE A 141 7.91 -12.41 -12.41
C ILE A 141 7.99 -11.28 -13.44
N LEU A 142 8.21 -10.04 -13.00
CA LEU A 142 8.27 -8.86 -13.87
C LEU A 142 9.48 -8.91 -14.81
N GLU A 143 10.67 -9.25 -14.30
CA GLU A 143 11.88 -9.35 -15.12
C GLU A 143 11.76 -10.44 -16.19
N GLY A 144 11.18 -11.59 -15.83
CA GLY A 144 10.88 -12.66 -16.77
C GLY A 144 9.90 -12.22 -17.86
N ALA A 145 8.88 -11.43 -17.50
CA ALA A 145 7.90 -10.90 -18.44
C ALA A 145 8.52 -9.87 -19.40
N LEU A 146 9.32 -8.94 -18.89
CA LEU A 146 10.02 -7.91 -19.69
C LEU A 146 10.98 -8.52 -20.71
N THR A 147 11.60 -9.65 -20.39
CA THR A 147 12.50 -10.36 -21.33
C THR A 147 11.78 -10.86 -22.58
N ARG A 148 10.46 -11.11 -22.50
CA ARG A 148 9.65 -11.66 -23.59
C ARG A 148 8.82 -10.61 -24.34
N ALA A 149 8.77 -9.37 -23.83
CA ALA A 149 7.92 -8.32 -24.35
C ALA A 149 8.54 -7.58 -25.55
N SER A 150 7.70 -7.07 -26.46
CA SER A 150 8.14 -6.29 -27.63
C SER A 150 8.42 -4.81 -27.32
N GLY A 151 7.90 -4.28 -26.21
CA GLY A 151 8.14 -2.91 -25.74
C GLY A 151 7.10 -1.87 -26.16
N ASP A 152 6.28 -2.18 -27.16
CA ASP A 152 5.14 -1.37 -27.64
C ASP A 152 3.81 -1.74 -26.94
N GLU A 153 3.82 -2.77 -26.09
CA GLU A 153 2.67 -3.18 -25.30
C GLU A 153 2.24 -2.08 -24.31
N PRO A 154 0.94 -1.80 -24.17
CA PRO A 154 0.43 -0.74 -23.29
C PRO A 154 0.91 -0.85 -21.83
N GLU A 155 1.08 -2.08 -21.33
CA GLU A 155 1.49 -2.34 -19.95
C GLU A 155 3.01 -2.30 -19.74
N TYR A 156 3.82 -2.18 -20.80
CA TYR A 156 5.28 -2.28 -20.70
C TYR A 156 5.88 -1.27 -19.72
N GLN A 157 5.43 -0.02 -19.80
CA GLN A 157 5.91 1.04 -18.90
C GLN A 157 5.49 0.79 -17.45
N ALA A 158 4.25 0.33 -17.21
CA ALA A 158 3.76 0.00 -15.87
C ALA A 158 4.53 -1.18 -15.24
N VAL A 159 4.86 -2.20 -16.05
CA VAL A 159 5.70 -3.34 -15.63
C VAL A 159 7.09 -2.84 -15.20
N ARG A 160 7.69 -1.95 -15.98
CA ARG A 160 9.01 -1.37 -15.66
C ARG A 160 9.00 -0.55 -14.38
N GLU A 161 8.01 0.33 -14.23
CA GLU A 161 7.87 1.16 -13.03
C GLU A 161 7.67 0.31 -11.78
N TYR A 162 6.88 -0.75 -11.89
CA TYR A 162 6.69 -1.67 -10.76
C TYR A 162 7.95 -2.48 -10.45
N ARG A 163 8.68 -2.92 -11.48
CA ARG A 163 9.98 -3.59 -11.33
C ARG A 163 10.96 -2.69 -10.57
N ASP A 164 11.08 -1.44 -10.99
CA ASP A 164 11.99 -0.46 -10.38
C ASP A 164 11.57 -0.15 -8.92
N GLU A 165 10.27 -0.07 -8.64
CA GLU A 165 9.75 0.05 -7.27
C GLU A 165 10.12 -1.15 -6.38
N LEU A 166 10.01 -2.38 -6.88
CA LEU A 166 10.38 -3.58 -6.11
C LEU A 166 11.88 -3.62 -5.82
N VAL A 167 12.71 -3.19 -6.77
CA VAL A 167 14.16 -3.04 -6.53
C VAL A 167 14.42 -2.03 -5.41
N GLU A 168 13.75 -0.88 -5.40
CA GLU A 168 13.89 0.12 -4.32
C GLU A 168 13.40 -0.41 -2.97
N ARG A 169 12.32 -1.21 -2.95
CA ARG A 169 11.81 -1.84 -1.72
C ARG A 169 12.79 -2.84 -1.11
N ILE A 170 13.35 -3.71 -1.94
CA ILE A 170 14.31 -4.74 -1.52
C ILE A 170 15.58 -4.07 -1.00
N THR A 171 16.15 -3.14 -1.77
CA THR A 171 17.37 -2.43 -1.39
C THR A 171 17.18 -1.56 -0.14
N GLY A 172 16.04 -0.85 -0.04
CA GLY A 172 15.70 -0.04 1.13
C GLY A 172 15.55 -0.86 2.42
N THR A 173 15.06 -2.11 2.31
CA THR A 173 14.96 -3.04 3.45
C THR A 173 16.33 -3.55 3.89
N GLU A 174 17.23 -3.83 2.95
CA GLU A 174 18.59 -4.31 3.24
C GLU A 174 19.51 -3.24 3.84
N SER A 175 19.27 -1.96 3.56
CA SER A 175 20.06 -0.84 4.09
C SER A 175 19.75 -0.45 5.55
N ARG A 176 18.98 -1.25 6.30
CA ARG A 176 18.70 -0.99 7.73
C ARG A 176 19.87 -1.52 8.59
N PRO A 177 20.52 -0.69 9.43
CA PRO A 177 21.53 -1.17 10.38
C PRO A 177 20.94 -2.10 11.45
#